data_AF-A0A958SW41-F1
#
_entry.id   AF-A0A958SW41-F1
#
_cell.length_a   1.000
_cell.length_b   1.000
_cell.length_c   1.000
_cell.angle_alpha   90.00
_cell.angle_beta   90.00
_cell.angle_gamma   90.00
#
_symmetry.space_group_name_H-M   'P 1'
#
loop_
_entity.id
_entity.type
_entity.pdbx_description
1 polymer ?
#
loop_
_entity_poly.entity_id
_entity_poly.type
_entity_poly.pdbx_seq_one_letter_code
_entity_poly.pdbx_strand_id
1 'polypeptide(L)'
;TYQLGAKYPHNHIKKLDLALRFLPRPADYLFLYLLGFYVLLLVMKVDYKVAVLGALAFGFSTYLIIILGVGHNSKAHAIAYMPLVLSGIIMVFQKRYLFGALLTAVALGLEICANHFQMTYYLMLLVLVLGTAYFVDAFLKKELSHYFKSLGILFASVILAIGLNSTNILATQDYVKESTRGKSELTINPDGTSKQATSGLDKSYITQYSYGILETFNLFIPRFMGGG
;
A
#
# COMPACT_ATOMS: atom_id res chain seq x y z
N THR A 1 -18.85 -11.09 -3.20
CA THR A 1 -18.94 -10.21 -4.39
C THR A 1 -17.95 -10.69 -5.46
N TYR A 2 -18.14 -10.27 -6.71
CA TYR A 2 -17.29 -10.61 -7.86
C TYR A 2 -15.77 -10.45 -7.56
N GLN A 3 -15.39 -9.39 -6.83
CA GLN A 3 -14.00 -9.15 -6.42
C GLN A 3 -13.52 -9.91 -5.16
N LEU A 4 -14.39 -10.17 -4.18
CA LEU A 4 -14.00 -10.79 -2.90
C LEU A 4 -14.14 -12.32 -2.90
N GLY A 5 -15.03 -12.87 -3.73
CA GLY A 5 -15.42 -14.29 -3.74
C GLY A 5 -14.81 -15.11 -4.88
N ALA A 6 -14.28 -14.47 -5.93
CA ALA A 6 -13.67 -15.18 -7.05
C ALA A 6 -12.39 -15.92 -6.59
N LYS A 7 -12.42 -17.25 -6.67
CA LYS A 7 -11.26 -18.13 -6.42
C LYS A 7 -10.65 -18.48 -7.77
N TYR A 8 -9.58 -17.79 -8.14
CA TYR A 8 -8.84 -18.10 -9.36
C TYR A 8 -7.85 -19.26 -9.09
N PRO A 9 -7.86 -20.35 -9.90
CA PRO A 9 -7.04 -21.55 -9.66
C PRO A 9 -5.52 -21.27 -9.65
N HIS A 10 -5.06 -20.27 -10.40
CA HIS A 10 -3.66 -19.90 -10.55
C HIS A 10 -3.24 -18.66 -9.74
N ASN A 11 -3.99 -18.25 -8.71
CA ASN A 11 -3.60 -17.12 -7.86
C ASN A 11 -2.58 -17.55 -6.78
N HIS A 12 -1.33 -17.71 -7.21
CA HIS A 12 -0.22 -18.15 -6.34
C HIS A 12 0.16 -17.10 -5.29
N ILE A 13 0.02 -15.81 -5.59
CA ILE A 13 0.22 -14.74 -4.60
C ILE A 13 -0.78 -14.86 -3.45
N LYS A 14 -2.05 -15.13 -3.73
CA LYS A 14 -3.06 -15.30 -2.69
C LYS A 14 -2.79 -16.53 -1.80
N LYS A 15 -2.21 -17.60 -2.36
CA LYS A 15 -1.76 -18.75 -1.56
C LYS A 15 -0.58 -18.38 -0.65
N LEU A 16 0.37 -17.60 -1.16
CA LEU A 16 1.51 -17.12 -0.38
C LEU A 16 1.08 -16.16 0.73
N ASP A 17 0.15 -15.25 0.44
CA ASP A 17 -0.50 -14.39 1.42
C ASP A 17 -1.15 -15.19 2.55
N LEU A 18 -1.95 -16.22 2.22
CA LEU A 18 -2.58 -17.08 3.21
C LEU A 18 -1.57 -17.87 4.05
N ALA A 19 -0.45 -18.30 3.45
CA ALA A 19 0.62 -18.99 4.18
C ALA A 19 1.31 -18.04 5.19
N LEU A 20 1.51 -16.78 4.83
CA LEU A 20 2.05 -15.76 5.74
C LEU A 20 1.06 -15.38 6.84
N ARG A 21 -0.25 -15.42 6.54
CA ARG A 21 -1.34 -15.12 7.48
C ARG A 21 -1.88 -16.40 8.15
N PHE A 22 -0.99 -17.15 8.79
CA PHE A 22 -1.33 -18.42 9.46
C PHE A 22 -2.10 -18.24 10.79
N LEU A 23 -2.07 -17.04 11.36
CA LEU A 23 -2.76 -16.71 12.62
C LEU A 23 -4.23 -16.33 12.39
N PRO A 24 -5.10 -16.45 13.41
CA PRO A 24 -6.46 -15.94 13.33
C PRO A 24 -6.47 -14.40 13.27
N ARG A 25 -7.41 -13.81 12.54
CA ARG A 25 -7.62 -12.36 12.52
C ARG A 25 -8.01 -11.85 13.92
N PRO A 26 -7.51 -10.69 14.38
CA PRO A 26 -6.64 -9.73 13.68
C PRO A 26 -5.12 -9.96 13.90
N ALA A 27 -4.72 -11.06 14.55
CA ALA A 27 -3.33 -11.32 14.90
C ALA A 27 -2.44 -11.59 13.69
N ASP A 28 -3.01 -12.06 12.56
CA ASP A 28 -2.30 -12.20 11.29
C ASP A 28 -1.75 -10.86 10.76
N TYR A 29 -2.56 -9.81 10.74
CA TYR A 29 -2.13 -8.49 10.29
C TYR A 29 -1.14 -7.84 11.25
N LEU A 30 -1.36 -7.99 12.56
CA LEU A 30 -0.42 -7.50 13.57
C LEU A 30 0.95 -8.18 13.42
N PHE A 31 0.97 -9.50 13.21
CA PHE A 31 2.21 -10.23 12.95
C PHE A 31 2.93 -9.72 11.70
N LEU A 32 2.20 -9.43 10.62
CA LEU A 32 2.78 -8.85 9.41
C LEU A 32 3.35 -7.44 9.65
N TYR A 33 2.72 -6.59 10.47
CA TYR A 33 3.30 -5.30 10.86
C TYR A 33 4.64 -5.46 11.57
N LEU A 34 4.69 -6.36 12.56
CA LEU A 34 5.91 -6.64 13.32
C LEU A 34 7.01 -7.18 12.40
N LEU A 35 6.70 -8.22 11.62
CA LEU A 35 7.66 -8.86 10.72
C LEU A 35 8.16 -7.90 9.65
N GLY A 36 7.25 -7.19 8.98
CA GLY A 36 7.62 -6.30 7.89
C GLY A 36 8.50 -5.16 8.37
N PHE A 37 8.16 -4.53 9.49
CA PHE A 37 8.95 -3.44 10.05
C PHE A 37 10.28 -3.93 10.63
N TYR A 38 10.30 -5.11 11.25
CA TYR A 38 11.55 -5.74 11.70
C TYR A 38 12.52 -5.96 10.54
N VAL A 39 12.05 -6.53 9.42
CA VAL A 39 12.86 -6.72 8.21
C VAL A 39 13.37 -5.39 7.66
N LEU A 40 12.53 -4.34 7.65
CA LEU A 40 12.94 -3.00 7.23
C LEU A 40 14.11 -2.47 8.07
N LEU A 41 14.01 -2.57 9.40
CA LEU A 41 15.08 -2.12 10.30
C LEU A 41 16.38 -2.91 10.11
N LEU A 42 16.29 -4.23 9.89
CA LEU A 42 17.46 -5.05 9.58
C LEU A 42 18.12 -4.64 8.26
N VAL A 43 17.33 -4.35 7.21
CA VAL A 43 17.85 -3.85 5.93
C VAL A 43 18.52 -2.48 6.10
N MET A 44 17.99 -1.63 6.99
CA MET A 44 18.59 -0.36 7.37
C MET A 44 19.82 -0.50 8.28
N LYS A 45 20.27 -1.73 8.57
CA LYS A 45 21.42 -2.07 9.43
C LYS A 45 21.27 -1.64 10.89
N VAL A 46 20.04 -1.58 11.39
CA VAL A 46 19.77 -1.41 12.82
C VAL A 46 20.07 -2.72 13.54
N ASP A 47 20.67 -2.64 14.74
CA ASP A 47 20.96 -3.83 15.57
C ASP A 47 19.67 -4.64 15.82
N TYR A 48 19.75 -5.97 15.73
CA TYR A 48 18.58 -6.84 15.78
C TYR A 48 17.78 -6.69 17.08
N LYS A 49 18.42 -6.38 18.21
CA LYS A 49 17.74 -6.19 19.50
C LYS A 49 16.90 -4.91 19.47
N VAL A 50 17.46 -3.84 18.91
CA VAL A 50 16.77 -2.55 18.75
C VAL A 50 15.69 -2.68 17.68
N ALA A 51 15.92 -3.47 16.63
CA ALA A 51 14.95 -3.73 15.59
C ALA A 51 13.69 -4.42 16.13
N VAL A 52 13.82 -5.34 17.10
CA VAL A 52 12.66 -5.94 17.78
C VAL A 52 11.84 -4.86 18.50
N LEU A 53 12.49 -3.96 19.25
CA LEU A 53 11.80 -2.87 19.95
C LEU A 53 11.10 -1.92 18.97
N GLY A 54 11.77 -1.56 17.86
CA GLY A 54 11.18 -0.73 16.81
C GLY A 54 9.98 -1.39 16.13
N ALA A 55 10.05 -2.69 15.86
CA ALA A 55 8.94 -3.46 15.33
C ALA A 55 7.75 -3.47 16.28
N LEU A 56 7.98 -3.70 17.58
CA LEU A 56 6.93 -3.63 18.60
C LEU A 56 6.30 -2.22 18.67
N ALA A 57 7.11 -1.18 18.70
CA ALA A 57 6.63 0.20 18.72
C ALA A 57 5.78 0.53 17.47
N PHE A 58 6.18 0.05 16.29
CA PHE A 58 5.41 0.20 15.07
C PHE A 58 4.10 -0.57 15.12
N GLY A 59 4.14 -1.89 15.36
CA GLY A 59 2.97 -2.77 15.33
C GLY A 59 1.90 -2.41 16.37
N PHE A 60 2.32 -1.93 17.55
CA PHE A 60 1.42 -1.48 18.61
C PHE A 60 1.11 0.03 18.58
N SER A 61 1.46 0.72 17.49
CA SER A 61 1.07 2.12 17.32
C SER A 61 -0.45 2.27 17.28
N THR A 62 -0.96 3.34 17.90
CA THR A 62 -2.38 3.57 18.14
C THR A 62 -3.24 3.41 16.88
N TYR A 63 -2.79 3.96 15.75
CA TYR A 63 -3.52 3.87 14.48
C TYR A 63 -3.59 2.45 13.91
N LEU A 64 -2.50 1.67 13.98
CA LEU A 64 -2.46 0.30 13.46
C LEU A 64 -3.29 -0.67 14.31
N ILE A 65 -3.54 -0.36 15.58
CA ILE A 65 -4.47 -1.13 16.41
C ILE A 65 -5.92 -0.71 16.14
N ILE A 66 -6.20 0.60 16.04
CA ILE A 66 -7.56 1.11 15.78
C ILE A 66 -8.09 0.58 14.44
N ILE A 67 -7.28 0.62 13.38
CA ILE A 67 -7.69 0.19 12.03
C ILE A 67 -8.12 -1.28 11.97
N LEU A 68 -7.51 -2.13 12.80
CA LEU A 68 -7.90 -3.53 12.96
C LEU A 68 -9.25 -3.64 13.68
N GLY A 69 -9.44 -2.86 14.74
CA GLY A 69 -10.68 -2.83 15.54
C GLY A 69 -11.90 -2.34 14.75
N VAL A 70 -11.73 -1.35 13.87
CA VAL A 70 -12.83 -0.81 13.04
C VAL A 70 -13.08 -1.61 11.74
N GLY A 71 -12.44 -2.77 11.57
CA GLY A 71 -12.74 -3.71 10.48
C GLY A 71 -12.26 -3.29 9.08
N HIS A 72 -11.35 -2.32 8.98
CA HIS A 72 -10.75 -1.87 7.71
C HIS A 72 -9.67 -2.85 7.22
N ASN A 73 -10.05 -4.12 7.04
CA ASN A 73 -9.15 -5.24 6.84
C ASN A 73 -8.26 -5.09 5.59
N SER A 74 -8.79 -4.68 4.44
CA SER A 74 -7.98 -4.49 3.23
C SER A 74 -6.96 -3.35 3.36
N LYS A 75 -7.33 -2.28 4.08
CA LYS A 75 -6.44 -1.15 4.35
C LYS A 75 -5.32 -1.56 5.30
N ALA A 76 -5.69 -2.25 6.38
CA ALA A 76 -4.75 -2.82 7.33
C ALA A 76 -3.76 -3.78 6.64
N HIS A 77 -4.29 -4.67 5.79
CA HIS A 77 -3.52 -5.65 5.03
C HIS A 77 -2.51 -5.00 4.07
N ALA A 78 -2.91 -3.95 3.33
CA ALA A 78 -2.01 -3.23 2.44
C ALA A 78 -0.87 -2.53 3.21
N ILE A 79 -1.18 -1.87 4.34
CA ILE A 79 -0.17 -1.23 5.19
C ILE A 79 0.86 -2.23 5.70
N ALA A 80 0.44 -3.48 5.93
CA ALA A 80 1.32 -4.50 6.51
C ALA A 80 2.47 -4.90 5.58
N TYR A 81 2.27 -4.79 4.27
CA TYR A 81 3.30 -5.09 3.28
C TYR A 81 4.17 -3.89 2.90
N MET A 82 3.77 -2.65 3.22
CA MET A 82 4.55 -1.45 2.88
C MET A 82 6.00 -1.52 3.37
N PRO A 83 6.30 -1.90 4.63
CA PRO A 83 7.68 -2.00 5.09
C PRO A 83 8.51 -3.02 4.30
N LEU A 84 7.92 -4.14 3.87
CA LEU A 84 8.61 -5.15 3.06
C LEU A 84 8.90 -4.63 1.64
N VAL A 85 8.00 -3.86 1.05
CA VAL A 85 8.25 -3.21 -0.25
C VAL A 85 9.43 -2.24 -0.14
N LEU A 86 9.43 -1.39 0.89
CA LEU A 86 10.54 -0.46 1.15
C LEU A 86 11.85 -1.19 1.40
N SER A 87 11.81 -2.31 2.13
CA SER A 87 12.98 -3.16 2.38
C SER A 87 13.59 -3.67 1.07
N GLY A 88 12.77 -4.18 0.15
CA GLY A 88 13.21 -4.63 -1.17
C GLY A 88 13.86 -3.50 -1.97
N ILE A 89 13.23 -2.32 -2.00
CA ILE A 89 13.73 -1.15 -2.72
C ILE A 89 15.09 -0.70 -2.17
N ILE A 90 15.21 -0.57 -0.84
CA ILE A 90 16.45 -0.19 -0.18
C ILE A 90 17.55 -1.21 -0.48
N MET A 91 17.24 -2.52 -0.47
CA MET A 91 18.21 -3.56 -0.81
C MET A 91 18.75 -3.42 -2.24
N VAL A 92 17.94 -3.03 -3.22
CA VAL A 92 18.42 -2.76 -4.59
C VAL A 92 19.40 -1.60 -4.59
N PHE A 93 19.08 -0.49 -3.91
CA PHE A 93 20.00 0.65 -3.75
C PHE A 93 21.25 0.32 -2.91
N GLN A 94 21.24 -0.75 -2.12
CA GLN A 94 22.42 -1.29 -1.43
C GLN A 94 23.23 -2.27 -2.30
N LYS A 95 23.04 -2.27 -3.63
CA LYS A 95 23.71 -3.15 -4.61
C LYS A 95 23.34 -4.65 -4.46
N ARG A 96 22.35 -5.01 -3.62
CA ARG A 96 21.84 -6.39 -3.47
C ARG A 96 20.72 -6.66 -4.48
N TYR A 97 21.05 -6.52 -5.77
CA TYR A 97 20.08 -6.46 -6.87
C TYR A 97 19.10 -7.63 -6.90
N LEU A 98 19.58 -8.88 -6.87
CA LEU A 98 18.72 -10.05 -7.04
C LEU A 98 17.72 -10.19 -5.89
N PHE A 99 18.22 -10.16 -4.65
CA PHE A 99 17.38 -10.28 -3.46
C PHE A 99 16.44 -9.08 -3.29
N GLY A 100 16.92 -7.87 -3.57
CA GLY A 100 16.09 -6.67 -3.52
C GLY A 100 14.99 -6.69 -4.57
N ALA A 101 15.29 -7.12 -5.81
CA ALA A 101 14.32 -7.26 -6.88
C ALA A 101 13.24 -8.30 -6.54
N LEU A 102 13.66 -9.49 -6.11
CA LEU A 102 12.73 -10.57 -5.72
C LEU A 102 11.85 -10.14 -4.55
N LEU A 103 12.43 -9.55 -3.51
CA LEU A 103 11.67 -9.07 -2.36
C LEU A 103 10.70 -7.96 -2.76
N THR A 104 11.11 -7.02 -3.61
CA THR A 104 10.24 -5.94 -4.11
C THR A 104 9.09 -6.52 -4.93
N ALA A 105 9.36 -7.43 -5.87
CA ALA A 105 8.33 -8.02 -6.73
C ALA A 105 7.30 -8.82 -5.91
N VAL A 106 7.74 -9.62 -4.94
CA VAL A 106 6.85 -10.40 -4.08
C VAL A 106 6.08 -9.50 -3.11
N ALA A 107 6.76 -8.58 -2.41
CA ALA A 107 6.12 -7.69 -1.45
C ALA A 107 5.11 -6.74 -2.11
N LEU A 108 5.46 -6.18 -3.27
CA LEU A 108 4.55 -5.32 -4.03
C LEU A 108 3.40 -6.14 -4.61
N GLY A 109 3.67 -7.38 -5.06
CA GLY A 109 2.63 -8.29 -5.47
C GLY A 109 1.64 -8.62 -4.36
N LEU A 110 2.12 -8.83 -3.12
CA LEU A 110 1.28 -9.04 -1.94
C LEU A 110 0.48 -7.80 -1.56
N GLU A 111 1.09 -6.61 -1.64
CA GLU A 111 0.43 -5.34 -1.38
C GLU A 111 -0.72 -5.09 -2.37
N ILE A 112 -0.49 -5.28 -3.67
CA ILE A 112 -1.53 -5.15 -4.70
C ILE A 112 -2.64 -6.20 -4.48
N CYS A 113 -2.28 -7.42 -4.05
CA CYS A 113 -3.26 -8.47 -3.75
C CYS A 113 -4.19 -8.11 -2.57
N ALA A 114 -3.75 -7.24 -1.64
CA ALA A 114 -4.60 -6.72 -0.57
C ALA A 114 -5.76 -5.84 -1.10
N ASN A 115 -5.71 -5.47 -2.39
CA ASN A 115 -6.78 -4.84 -3.15
C ASN A 115 -7.26 -3.50 -2.55
N HIS A 116 -6.32 -2.68 -2.09
CA HIS A 116 -6.58 -1.35 -1.54
C HIS A 116 -5.78 -0.27 -2.27
N PHE A 117 -6.19 0.06 -3.50
CA PHE A 117 -5.48 0.98 -4.41
C PHE A 117 -5.13 2.36 -3.81
N GLN A 118 -5.94 2.89 -2.89
CA GLN A 118 -5.61 4.17 -2.22
C GLN A 118 -4.35 4.05 -1.34
N MET A 119 -4.12 2.91 -0.69
CA MET A 119 -2.91 2.69 0.12
C MET A 119 -1.71 2.42 -0.79
N THR A 120 -1.90 1.67 -1.88
CA THR A 120 -0.87 1.49 -2.94
C THR A 120 -0.42 2.82 -3.52
N TYR A 121 -1.37 3.75 -3.76
CA TYR A 121 -1.08 5.10 -4.20
C TYR A 121 -0.23 5.87 -3.19
N TYR A 122 -0.55 5.80 -1.90
CA TYR A 122 0.29 6.43 -0.86
C TYR A 122 1.67 5.80 -0.73
N LEU A 123 1.79 4.49 -0.89
CA LEU A 123 3.09 3.81 -0.95
C LEU A 123 3.91 4.32 -2.14
N MET A 124 3.30 4.50 -3.32
CA MET A 124 3.98 5.06 -4.49
C MET A 124 4.51 6.47 -4.21
N LEU A 125 3.75 7.34 -3.53
CA LEU A 125 4.23 8.67 -3.14
C LEU A 125 5.46 8.58 -2.22
N LEU A 126 5.43 7.66 -1.24
CA LEU A 126 6.58 7.42 -0.36
C LEU A 126 7.80 6.90 -1.14
N VAL A 127 7.60 5.98 -2.09
CA VAL A 127 8.66 5.46 -2.96
C VAL A 127 9.23 6.55 -3.87
N LEU A 128 8.41 7.50 -4.35
CA LEU A 128 8.89 8.64 -5.12
C LEU A 128 9.79 9.54 -4.27
N VAL A 129 9.37 9.87 -3.05
CA VAL A 129 10.19 10.65 -2.10
C VAL A 129 11.53 9.93 -1.83
N LEU A 130 11.48 8.62 -1.56
CA LEU A 130 12.67 7.80 -1.36
C LEU A 130 13.57 7.81 -2.61
N GLY A 131 13.00 7.64 -3.80
CA GLY A 131 13.70 7.66 -5.07
C GLY A 131 14.39 9.00 -5.33
N THR A 132 13.70 10.11 -5.07
CA THR A 132 14.30 11.45 -5.15
C THR A 132 15.44 11.62 -4.15
N ALA A 133 15.29 11.14 -2.91
CA ALA A 133 16.37 11.18 -1.92
C ALA A 133 17.61 10.41 -2.39
N TYR A 134 17.44 9.19 -2.91
CA TYR A 134 18.55 8.40 -3.48
C TYR A 134 19.12 9.01 -4.76
N PHE A 135 18.30 9.71 -5.55
CA PHE A 135 18.78 10.42 -6.74
C PHE A 135 19.73 11.55 -6.35
N VAL A 136 19.34 12.37 -5.37
CA VAL A 136 20.19 13.45 -4.84
C VAL A 136 21.48 12.87 -4.26
N ASP A 137 21.39 11.81 -3.45
CA ASP A 137 22.57 11.13 -2.89
C ASP A 137 23.50 10.58 -3.98
N ALA A 138 22.95 9.90 -5.00
CA ALA A 138 23.72 9.37 -6.11
C ALA A 138 24.35 10.46 -6.99
N PHE A 139 23.67 11.61 -7.14
CA PHE A 139 24.21 12.77 -7.84
C PHE A 139 25.42 13.34 -7.09
N LEU A 140 25.31 13.52 -5.77
CA LEU A 140 26.40 14.01 -4.92
C LEU A 140 27.60 13.04 -4.89
N LYS A 141 27.33 11.73 -4.83
CA LYS A 141 28.36 10.67 -4.82
C LYS A 141 28.89 10.29 -6.20
N LYS A 142 28.39 10.91 -7.28
CA LYS A 142 28.71 10.57 -8.68
C LYS A 142 28.44 9.10 -9.05
N GLU A 143 27.46 8.47 -8.40
CA GLU A 143 27.05 7.07 -8.63
C GLU A 143 25.76 6.99 -9.49
N LEU A 144 25.56 7.90 -10.46
CA LEU A 144 24.34 7.94 -11.29
C LEU A 144 24.10 6.65 -12.08
N SER A 145 25.16 5.99 -12.56
CA SER A 145 25.06 4.70 -13.26
C SER A 145 24.41 3.62 -12.38
N HIS A 146 24.80 3.59 -11.10
CA HIS A 146 24.21 2.69 -10.12
C HIS A 146 22.73 3.01 -9.86
N TYR A 147 22.38 4.30 -9.77
CA TYR A 147 21.00 4.73 -9.59
C TYR A 147 20.08 4.28 -10.73
N PHE A 148 20.46 4.55 -11.99
CA PHE A 148 19.64 4.16 -13.14
C PHE A 148 19.57 2.65 -13.34
N LYS A 149 20.65 1.91 -13.05
CA LYS A 149 20.63 0.44 -13.02
C LYS A 149 19.64 -0.08 -11.99
N SER A 150 19.66 0.50 -10.78
CA SER A 150 18.72 0.15 -9.71
C SER A 150 17.28 0.45 -10.12
N LEU A 151 17.03 1.59 -10.77
CA LEU A 151 15.71 1.96 -11.27
C LEU A 151 15.19 0.97 -12.31
N GLY A 152 16.04 0.53 -13.25
CA GLY A 152 15.66 -0.49 -14.25
C GLY A 152 15.29 -1.83 -13.60
N ILE A 153 16.02 -2.25 -12.57
CA ILE A 153 15.73 -3.48 -11.82
C ILE A 153 14.40 -3.38 -11.05
N LEU A 154 14.15 -2.22 -10.41
CA LEU A 154 12.89 -1.97 -9.72
C LEU A 154 11.73 -1.93 -10.70
N PHE A 155 11.91 -1.33 -11.88
CA PHE A 155 10.89 -1.31 -12.93
C PHE A 155 10.52 -2.72 -13.40
N ALA A 156 11.51 -3.60 -13.62
CA ALA A 156 11.25 -5.01 -13.90
C ALA A 156 10.47 -5.70 -12.77
N SER A 157 10.78 -5.39 -11.51
CA SER A 157 10.08 -5.93 -10.34
C SER A 157 8.62 -5.47 -10.28
N VAL A 158 8.33 -4.22 -10.65
CA VAL A 158 6.97 -3.67 -10.74
C VAL A 158 6.17 -4.40 -11.83
N ILE A 159 6.75 -4.61 -13.02
CA ILE A 159 6.09 -5.36 -14.09
C ILE A 159 5.73 -6.77 -13.63
N LEU A 160 6.64 -7.45 -12.94
CA LEU A 160 6.37 -8.77 -12.37
C LEU A 160 5.26 -8.72 -11.32
N ALA A 161 5.29 -7.78 -10.38
CA ALA A 161 4.26 -7.61 -9.36
C ALA A 161 2.86 -7.36 -9.95
N ILE A 162 2.76 -6.51 -10.97
CA ILE A 162 1.52 -6.26 -11.72
C ILE A 162 1.08 -7.54 -12.42
N GLY A 163 2.00 -8.22 -13.11
CA GLY A 163 1.74 -9.46 -13.84
C GLY A 163 1.14 -10.55 -12.96
N LEU A 164 1.66 -10.72 -11.74
CA LEU A 164 1.16 -11.68 -10.77
C LEU A 164 -0.25 -11.35 -10.25
N ASN A 165 -0.69 -10.09 -10.38
CA ASN A 165 -2.01 -9.60 -9.94
C ASN A 165 -2.95 -9.21 -11.09
N SER A 166 -2.55 -9.44 -12.35
CA SER A 166 -3.30 -8.98 -13.54
C SER A 166 -4.77 -9.37 -13.51
N THR A 167 -5.10 -10.58 -13.04
CA THR A 167 -6.49 -11.06 -12.96
C THR A 167 -7.35 -10.19 -12.03
N ASN A 168 -6.81 -9.80 -10.86
CA ASN A 168 -7.51 -8.94 -9.90
C ASN A 168 -7.62 -7.50 -10.41
N ILE A 169 -6.55 -6.99 -11.01
CA ILE A 169 -6.51 -5.63 -11.57
C ILE A 169 -7.53 -5.51 -12.71
N LEU A 170 -7.57 -6.45 -13.65
CA LEU A 170 -8.52 -6.45 -14.77
C LEU A 170 -9.96 -6.59 -14.29
N ALA A 171 -10.23 -7.52 -13.38
CA ALA A 171 -11.57 -7.66 -12.79
C ALA A 171 -12.01 -6.37 -12.07
N THR A 172 -11.07 -5.64 -11.48
CA THR A 172 -11.36 -4.34 -10.89
C THR A 172 -11.60 -3.26 -11.92
N GLN A 173 -10.80 -3.22 -12.99
CA GLN A 173 -10.99 -2.27 -14.08
C GLN A 173 -12.37 -2.42 -14.72
N ASP A 174 -12.86 -3.65 -14.90
CA ASP A 174 -14.20 -3.89 -15.43
C ASP A 174 -15.30 -3.50 -14.45
N TYR A 175 -15.13 -3.84 -13.16
CA TYR A 175 -16.10 -3.47 -12.13
C TYR A 175 -16.20 -1.95 -11.91
N VAL A 176 -15.10 -1.21 -12.02
CA VAL A 176 -15.09 0.25 -11.83
C VAL A 176 -16.01 0.96 -12.83
N LYS A 177 -16.14 0.45 -14.05
CA LYS A 177 -17.04 0.99 -15.09
C LYS A 177 -18.50 0.93 -14.65
N GLU A 178 -18.88 -0.14 -13.97
CA GLU A 178 -20.24 -0.40 -13.47
C GLU A 178 -20.49 0.16 -12.06
N SER A 179 -19.55 0.93 -11.51
CA SER A 179 -19.62 1.47 -10.15
C SER A 179 -19.96 2.96 -10.15
N THR A 180 -20.30 3.51 -8.99
CA THR A 180 -20.48 4.97 -8.79
C THR A 180 -19.21 5.80 -9.06
N ARG A 181 -18.06 5.13 -9.21
CA ARG A 181 -16.79 5.76 -9.59
C ARG A 181 -16.58 5.82 -11.11
N GLY A 182 -17.40 5.12 -11.89
CA GLY A 182 -17.45 5.20 -13.35
C GLY A 182 -18.28 6.38 -13.84
N LYS A 183 -18.40 6.52 -15.16
CA LYS A 183 -19.27 7.52 -15.77
C LYS A 183 -20.73 7.15 -15.49
N SER A 184 -21.51 8.09 -14.95
CA SER A 184 -22.94 7.85 -14.74
C SER A 184 -23.67 7.90 -16.07
N GLU A 185 -24.20 6.76 -16.52
CA GLU A 185 -25.12 6.68 -17.67
C GLU A 185 -26.52 7.25 -17.35
N LEU A 186 -26.81 7.51 -16.07
CA LEU A 186 -28.05 8.15 -15.61
C LEU A 186 -27.99 9.66 -15.86
N THR A 187 -28.68 10.11 -16.91
CA THR A 187 -28.85 11.53 -17.29
C THR A 187 -30.18 12.11 -16.85
N ILE A 188 -31.00 11.36 -16.10
CA ILE A 188 -32.34 11.75 -15.66
C ILE A 188 -32.48 11.41 -14.17
N ASN A 189 -32.96 12.38 -13.39
CA ASN A 189 -33.29 12.21 -11.97
C ASN A 189 -34.66 11.51 -11.81
N PRO A 190 -34.98 10.94 -10.63
CA PRO A 190 -36.28 10.29 -10.38
C PRO A 190 -37.51 11.19 -10.59
N ASP A 191 -37.31 12.52 -10.56
CA ASP A 191 -38.32 13.55 -10.80
C ASP A 191 -38.46 13.95 -12.28
N GLY A 192 -37.73 13.29 -13.19
CA GLY A 192 -37.74 13.55 -14.63
C GLY A 192 -36.87 14.72 -15.09
N THR A 193 -36.16 15.40 -14.17
CA THR A 193 -35.24 16.49 -14.53
C THR A 193 -33.93 15.96 -15.10
N SER A 194 -33.25 16.76 -15.96
CA SER A 194 -31.96 16.36 -16.51
C SER A 194 -30.87 16.39 -15.43
N LYS A 195 -30.18 15.26 -15.28
CA LYS A 195 -29.03 15.11 -14.41
C LYS A 195 -27.76 15.35 -15.23
N GLN A 196 -26.90 16.25 -14.77
CA GLN A 196 -25.58 16.42 -15.39
C GLN A 196 -24.81 15.10 -15.37
N ALA A 197 -24.33 14.67 -16.53
CA ALA A 197 -23.50 13.48 -16.65
C ALA A 197 -22.17 13.73 -15.92
N THR A 198 -22.03 13.16 -14.72
CA THR A 198 -20.79 13.25 -13.95
C THR A 198 -19.84 12.11 -14.31
N SER A 199 -18.55 12.41 -14.42
CA SER A 199 -17.49 11.44 -14.66
C SER A 199 -16.99 10.80 -13.35
N GLY A 200 -17.91 10.29 -12.54
CA GLY A 200 -17.63 9.70 -11.23
C GLY A 200 -18.11 10.55 -10.05
N LEU A 201 -17.49 10.33 -8.88
CA LEU A 201 -17.85 10.99 -7.62
C LEU A 201 -17.34 12.43 -7.55
N ASP A 202 -18.14 13.31 -6.95
CA ASP A 202 -17.77 14.70 -6.73
C ASP A 202 -16.58 14.84 -5.77
N LYS A 203 -15.75 15.86 -6.01
CA LYS A 203 -14.57 16.12 -5.18
C LYS A 203 -14.97 16.34 -3.71
N SER A 204 -16.02 17.11 -3.45
CA SER A 204 -16.54 17.37 -2.09
C SER A 204 -16.88 16.08 -1.35
N TYR A 205 -17.52 15.14 -2.05
CA TYR A 205 -17.86 13.83 -1.51
C TYR A 205 -16.61 12.99 -1.19
N ILE A 206 -15.61 12.97 -2.09
CA ILE A 206 -14.39 12.20 -1.88
C ILE A 206 -13.54 12.80 -0.73
N THR A 207 -13.55 14.12 -0.57
CA THR A 207 -12.74 14.81 0.45
C THR A 207 -13.46 15.06 1.78
N GLN A 208 -14.72 14.64 1.94
CA GLN A 208 -15.51 14.95 3.14
C GLN A 208 -14.91 14.40 4.45
N TYR A 209 -14.11 13.33 4.38
CA TYR A 209 -13.40 12.71 5.51
C TYR A 209 -11.89 12.95 5.44
N SER A 210 -11.43 13.93 4.64
CA SER A 210 -10.02 14.33 4.61
C SER A 210 -9.71 15.26 5.78
N TYR A 211 -8.49 15.17 6.29
CA TYR A 211 -8.05 16.00 7.41
C TYR A 211 -8.17 17.49 7.09
N GLY A 212 -8.91 18.22 7.90
CA GLY A 212 -9.04 19.68 7.82
C GLY A 212 -7.80 20.40 8.37
N ILE A 213 -7.61 21.67 7.98
CA ILE A 213 -6.49 22.48 8.48
C ILE A 213 -6.51 22.56 10.02
N LEU A 214 -7.68 22.79 10.61
CA LEU A 214 -7.85 22.85 12.07
C LEU A 214 -7.69 21.50 12.75
N GLU A 215 -7.90 20.39 12.04
CA GLU A 215 -7.70 19.06 12.60
C GLU A 215 -6.21 18.77 12.82
N THR A 216 -5.29 19.48 12.16
CA THR A 216 -3.83 19.36 12.39
C THR A 216 -3.46 19.51 13.88
N PHE A 217 -4.20 20.31 14.64
CA PHE A 217 -3.97 20.49 16.08
C PHE A 217 -4.25 19.21 16.90
N ASN A 218 -4.99 18.24 16.36
CA ASN A 218 -5.17 16.92 16.98
C ASN A 218 -3.85 16.15 17.15
N LEU A 219 -2.80 16.50 16.40
CA LEU A 219 -1.45 15.92 16.56
C LEU A 219 -0.83 16.31 17.91
N PHE A 220 -1.18 17.48 18.46
CA PHE A 220 -0.65 18.00 19.72
C PHE A 220 -1.64 17.82 20.87
N ILE A 221 -2.94 18.00 20.60
CA ILE A 221 -4.00 17.92 21.60
C ILE A 221 -4.96 16.79 21.18
N PRO A 222 -4.92 15.62 21.84
CA PRO A 222 -5.82 14.53 21.52
C PRO A 222 -7.29 14.98 21.54
N ARG A 223 -8.05 14.64 20.49
CA ARG A 223 -9.48 14.96 20.33
C ARG A 223 -9.83 16.45 20.29
N PHE A 224 -8.93 17.34 19.87
CA PHE A 224 -9.19 18.77 19.70
C PHE A 224 -10.42 19.08 18.82
N MET A 225 -10.62 18.31 17.73
CA MET A 225 -11.81 18.40 16.86
C MET A 225 -12.79 17.22 17.07
N GLY A 226 -12.68 16.49 18.19
CA GLY A 226 -13.48 15.30 18.48
C GLY A 226 -12.76 13.98 18.14
N GLY A 227 -13.48 12.87 18.27
CA GLY A 227 -12.98 11.53 17.95
C GLY A 227 -13.96 10.79 17.04
N GLY A 228 -13.56 10.57 15.80
CA GLY A 228 -14.25 9.80 14.77
C GLY A 228 -13.24 9.16 13.83
#